data_AF-A0A5P2WCI9-F1
#
_entry.id   AF-A0A5P2WCI9-F1
#
_cell.length_a   1.000
_cell.length_b   1.000
_cell.length_c   1.000
_cell.angle_alpha   90.00
_cell.angle_beta   90.00
_cell.angle_gamma   90.00
#
_symmetry.space_group_name_H-M   'P 1'
#
loop_
_entity.id
_entity.type
_entity.pdbx_description
1 polymer ?
#
loop_
_entity_poly.entity_id
_entity_poly.type
_entity_poly.pdbx_seq_one_letter_code
_entity_poly.pdbx_strand_id
1 'polypeptide(L)'
;MVTALALLGAAAAAWWLLQESSVPYALRATPAVNVTFRPVESTYPEAKEVADEVEPLVKVYVQRLQAGNAADLARIGAPWYTARERAAQGLISKYAAHAGEPVEAAVSDPVVPGLAAVELRFGDGQRQVLDLVRDNDVWWLELGNGDPVKP
;
A
#
# COMPACT_ATOMS: atom_id res chain seq x y z
N MET A 1 -18.46 -39.33 -26.10
CA MET A 1 -18.83 -38.30 -25.10
C MET A 1 -17.59 -37.96 -24.29
N VAL A 2 -16.79 -36.97 -24.73
CA VAL A 2 -15.60 -36.51 -23.99
C VAL A 2 -15.49 -35.00 -24.18
N THR A 3 -16.44 -34.26 -23.64
CA THR A 3 -16.46 -32.79 -23.78
C THR A 3 -17.23 -32.14 -22.63
N ALA A 4 -16.95 -32.56 -21.40
CA ALA A 4 -17.55 -31.92 -20.21
C ALA A 4 -16.54 -31.68 -19.07
N LEU A 5 -15.42 -32.41 -19.02
CA LEU A 5 -14.45 -32.26 -17.92
C LEU A 5 -13.43 -31.11 -18.11
N ALA A 6 -13.27 -30.56 -19.30
CA ALA A 6 -12.27 -29.50 -19.53
C ALA A 6 -12.70 -28.11 -19.01
N LEU A 7 -14.01 -27.85 -18.92
CA LEU A 7 -14.54 -26.54 -18.49
C LEU A 7 -14.51 -26.35 -16.97
N LEU A 8 -14.59 -27.44 -16.20
CA LEU A 8 -14.54 -27.39 -14.73
C LEU A 8 -13.11 -27.14 -14.21
N GLY A 9 -12.08 -27.66 -14.90
CA GLY A 9 -10.69 -27.41 -14.56
C GLY A 9 -10.27 -25.95 -14.80
N ALA A 10 -10.76 -25.33 -15.88
CA ALA A 10 -10.46 -23.93 -16.20
C ALA A 10 -11.16 -22.95 -15.23
N ALA A 11 -12.39 -23.24 -14.80
CA ALA A 11 -13.10 -22.41 -13.83
C ALA A 11 -12.46 -22.49 -12.42
N ALA A 12 -12.01 -23.68 -12.00
CA ALA A 12 -11.32 -23.86 -10.73
C ALA A 12 -9.92 -23.19 -10.72
N ALA A 13 -9.16 -23.29 -11.80
CA ALA A 13 -7.87 -22.61 -11.93
C ALA A 13 -8.04 -21.07 -12.02
N ALA A 14 -9.09 -20.58 -12.68
CA ALA A 14 -9.41 -19.15 -12.69
C ALA A 14 -9.81 -18.65 -11.30
N TRP A 15 -10.63 -19.40 -10.55
CA TRP A 15 -10.96 -19.08 -9.15
C TRP A 15 -9.74 -19.09 -8.24
N TRP A 16 -8.80 -20.02 -8.45
CA TRP A 16 -7.55 -20.09 -7.70
C TRP A 16 -6.63 -18.89 -7.98
N LEU A 17 -6.50 -18.48 -9.25
CA LEU A 17 -5.75 -17.28 -9.64
C LEU A 17 -6.40 -15.96 -9.17
N LEU A 18 -7.73 -15.96 -8.97
CA LEU A 18 -8.47 -14.83 -8.38
C LEU A 18 -8.27 -14.73 -6.86
N GLN A 19 -7.96 -15.85 -6.18
CA GLN A 19 -7.64 -15.88 -4.75
C GLN A 19 -6.19 -15.48 -4.44
N GLU A 20 -5.27 -15.65 -5.39
CA GLU A 20 -3.84 -15.36 -5.20
C GLU A 20 -3.47 -13.86 -5.29
N SER A 21 -4.41 -12.96 -5.59
CA SER A 21 -4.22 -11.50 -5.52
C SER A 21 -5.13 -10.88 -4.44
N SER A 22 -4.96 -11.30 -3.19
CA SER A 22 -5.76 -10.84 -2.05
C SER A 22 -5.32 -9.50 -1.47
N VAL A 23 -4.44 -8.75 -2.13
CA VAL A 23 -4.14 -7.37 -1.74
C VAL A 23 -5.23 -6.48 -2.35
N PRO A 24 -6.05 -5.76 -1.55
CA PRO A 24 -7.20 -5.01 -2.05
C PRO A 24 -6.82 -3.79 -2.90
N TYR A 25 -5.54 -3.63 -3.18
CA TYR A 25 -4.96 -2.57 -3.99
C TYR A 25 -3.92 -3.13 -4.95
N ALA A 26 -4.04 -2.73 -6.22
CA ALA A 26 -3.11 -3.11 -7.29
C ALA A 26 -2.56 -1.87 -7.99
N LEU A 27 -1.30 -1.97 -8.43
CA LEU A 27 -0.70 -0.98 -9.31
C LEU A 27 -1.46 -0.91 -10.64
N ARG A 28 -1.68 0.31 -11.13
CA ARG A 28 -2.19 0.57 -12.48
C ARG A 28 -1.02 0.72 -13.45
N ALA A 29 -1.33 0.63 -14.75
CA ALA A 29 -0.35 0.88 -15.80
C ALA A 29 0.21 2.32 -15.78
N THR A 30 -0.60 3.28 -15.31
CA THR A 30 -0.23 4.70 -15.23
C THR A 30 -0.75 5.36 -13.94
N PRO A 31 -0.06 6.41 -13.45
CA PRO A 31 1.30 6.81 -13.83
C PRO A 31 2.33 5.75 -13.43
N ALA A 32 3.46 5.69 -14.15
CA ALA A 32 4.57 4.84 -13.74
C ALA A 32 5.20 5.42 -12.46
N VAL A 33 5.56 4.54 -11.53
CA VAL A 33 6.18 4.92 -10.25
C VAL A 33 7.59 4.36 -10.15
N ASN A 34 8.50 5.15 -9.60
CA ASN A 34 9.87 4.75 -9.31
C ASN A 34 10.10 4.81 -7.79
N VAL A 35 9.75 3.73 -7.11
CA VAL A 35 9.97 3.58 -5.66
C VAL A 35 11.05 2.54 -5.45
N THR A 36 12.14 2.95 -4.79
CA THR A 36 13.19 2.04 -4.33
C THR A 36 12.97 1.78 -2.85
N PHE A 37 12.68 0.53 -2.51
CA PHE A 37 12.56 0.10 -1.12
C PHE A 37 13.95 -0.23 -0.58
N ARG A 38 14.35 0.44 0.50
CA ARG A 38 15.54 0.08 1.26
C ARG A 38 15.07 -0.49 2.59
N PRO A 39 15.37 -1.77 2.89
CA PRO A 39 15.26 -2.21 4.27
C PRO A 39 16.23 -1.35 5.08
N VAL A 40 15.74 -0.69 6.12
CA VAL A 40 16.63 -0.19 7.16
C VAL A 40 17.43 -1.40 7.66
N GLU A 41 18.72 -1.22 7.95
CA GLU A 41 19.49 -2.26 8.64
C GLU A 41 18.84 -2.51 10.01
N SER A 42 17.88 -3.41 10.03
CA SER A 42 17.21 -3.85 11.24
C SER A 42 17.97 -5.02 11.80
N THR A 43 18.16 -5.01 13.11
CA THR A 43 18.67 -6.18 13.84
C THR A 43 17.60 -7.28 13.94
N TYR A 44 16.36 -6.98 13.55
CA TYR A 44 15.19 -7.81 13.73
C TYR A 44 14.68 -8.35 12.38
N PRO A 45 14.61 -9.69 12.18
CA PRO A 45 14.13 -10.28 10.94
C PRO A 45 12.70 -9.86 10.58
N GLU A 46 11.88 -9.50 11.58
CA GLU A 46 10.50 -9.06 11.43
C GLU A 46 10.38 -7.75 10.62
N ALA A 47 11.37 -6.84 10.72
CA ALA A 47 11.34 -5.59 9.95
C ALA A 47 11.50 -5.83 8.44
N LYS A 48 12.24 -6.88 8.05
CA LYS A 48 12.37 -7.27 6.65
C LYS A 48 11.07 -7.88 6.12
N GLU A 49 10.42 -8.74 6.90
CA GLU A 49 9.14 -9.34 6.53
C GLU A 49 8.07 -8.25 6.34
N VAL A 50 7.97 -7.30 7.29
CA VAL A 50 7.07 -6.16 7.17
C VAL A 50 7.41 -5.30 5.95
N ALA A 51 8.69 -5.09 5.65
CA ALA A 51 9.10 -4.34 4.45
C ALA A 51 8.63 -4.99 3.15
N ASP A 52 8.77 -6.30 3.03
CA ASP A 52 8.29 -7.05 1.86
C ASP A 52 6.76 -7.01 1.76
N GLU A 53 6.05 -7.08 2.89
CA GLU A 53 4.58 -7.02 2.95
C GLU A 53 4.01 -5.64 2.58
N VAL A 54 4.65 -4.54 3.01
CA VAL A 54 4.12 -3.17 2.81
C VAL A 54 4.60 -2.53 1.51
N GLU A 55 5.65 -3.04 0.87
CA GLU A 55 6.18 -2.51 -0.39
C GLU A 55 5.08 -2.32 -1.48
N PRO A 56 4.16 -3.28 -1.72
CA PRO A 56 3.07 -3.10 -2.68
C PRO A 56 2.16 -1.93 -2.33
N LEU A 57 1.80 -1.76 -1.05
CA LEU A 57 0.96 -0.67 -0.58
C LEU A 57 1.64 0.68 -0.81
N VAL A 58 2.93 0.79 -0.49
CA VAL A 58 3.70 2.03 -0.66
C VAL A 58 3.82 2.41 -2.14
N LYS A 59 4.04 1.45 -3.04
CA LYS A 59 4.05 1.71 -4.49
C LYS A 59 2.69 2.21 -4.98
N VAL A 60 1.59 1.60 -4.52
CA VAL A 60 0.24 2.07 -4.86
C VAL A 60 -0.01 3.47 -4.28
N TYR A 61 0.41 3.73 -3.04
CA TYR A 61 0.32 5.04 -2.40
C TYR A 61 0.96 6.13 -3.26
N VAL A 62 2.23 5.96 -3.63
CA VAL A 62 2.96 6.94 -4.46
C VAL A 62 2.26 7.12 -5.81
N GLN A 63 1.76 6.04 -6.42
CA GLN A 63 1.03 6.12 -7.69
C GLN A 63 -0.27 6.93 -7.57
N ARG A 64 -1.06 6.70 -6.50
CA ARG A 64 -2.31 7.44 -6.27
C ARG A 64 -2.06 8.89 -5.88
N LEU A 65 -0.99 9.14 -5.13
CA LEU A 65 -0.53 10.47 -4.78
C LEU A 65 -0.15 11.27 -6.04
N GLN A 66 0.67 10.67 -6.92
CA GLN A 66 1.07 11.27 -8.20
C GLN A 66 -0.12 11.48 -9.14
N ALA A 67 -1.08 10.56 -9.16
CA ALA A 67 -2.29 10.70 -9.96
C ALA A 67 -3.22 11.82 -9.48
N GLY A 68 -3.04 12.32 -8.25
CA GLY A 68 -3.82 13.43 -7.71
C GLY A 68 -5.31 13.16 -7.50
N ASN A 69 -5.72 11.88 -7.44
CA ASN A 69 -7.11 11.49 -7.24
C ASN A 69 -7.36 11.09 -5.76
N ALA A 70 -8.03 11.98 -5.02
CA ALA A 70 -8.29 11.78 -3.59
C ALA A 70 -9.19 10.56 -3.30
N ALA A 71 -10.16 10.27 -4.17
CA ALA A 71 -11.04 9.11 -4.00
C ALA A 71 -10.27 7.79 -4.20
N ASP A 72 -9.37 7.75 -5.17
CA ASP A 72 -8.52 6.57 -5.39
C ASP A 72 -7.50 6.39 -4.26
N LEU A 73 -6.91 7.47 -3.75
CA LEU A 73 -6.00 7.44 -2.61
C LEU A 73 -6.72 7.05 -1.31
N ALA A 74 -7.98 7.47 -1.13
CA ALA A 74 -8.77 7.09 0.03
C ALA A 74 -9.08 5.59 0.11
N ARG A 75 -9.14 4.88 -1.02
CA ARG A 75 -9.47 3.44 -1.07
C ARG A 75 -8.39 2.53 -0.47
N ILE A 76 -7.15 3.00 -0.37
CA ILE A 76 -6.07 2.25 0.27
C ILE A 76 -5.92 2.57 1.76
N GLY A 77 -6.73 3.50 2.26
CA GLY A 77 -6.85 3.77 3.69
C GLY A 77 -7.76 2.77 4.38
N ALA A 78 -7.44 2.47 5.64
CA ALA A 78 -8.15 1.47 6.44
C ALA A 78 -9.68 1.67 6.40
N PRO A 79 -10.47 0.61 6.17
CA PRO A 79 -11.89 0.74 5.89
C PRO A 79 -12.71 1.35 7.03
N TRP A 80 -12.28 1.17 8.28
CA TRP A 80 -12.91 1.74 9.47
C TRP A 80 -12.54 3.20 9.74
N TYR A 81 -11.56 3.76 9.02
CA TYR A 81 -11.24 5.17 9.11
C TYR A 81 -12.28 6.03 8.38
N THR A 82 -12.60 7.17 8.98
CA THR A 82 -13.53 8.16 8.45
C THR A 82 -12.77 9.37 7.88
N ALA A 83 -13.45 10.18 7.07
CA ALA A 83 -12.87 11.38 6.42
C ALA A 83 -11.64 11.11 5.52
N ARG A 84 -11.46 9.86 5.05
CA ARG A 84 -10.35 9.40 4.20
C ARG A 84 -10.12 10.28 2.98
N GLU A 85 -11.16 10.63 2.22
CA GLU A 85 -11.02 11.47 1.02
C GLU A 85 -10.53 12.88 1.33
N ARG A 86 -10.98 13.49 2.44
CA ARG A 86 -10.50 14.81 2.85
C ARG A 86 -9.03 14.76 3.26
N ALA A 87 -8.62 13.72 3.98
CA ALA A 87 -7.22 13.52 4.35
C ALA A 87 -6.35 13.26 3.11
N ALA A 88 -6.82 12.42 2.17
CA ALA A 88 -6.18 12.17 0.89
C ALA A 88 -5.97 13.46 0.09
N GLN A 89 -6.98 14.32 0.02
CA GLN A 89 -6.87 15.63 -0.62
C GLN A 89 -5.77 16.48 0.02
N GLY A 90 -5.64 16.45 1.35
CA GLY A 90 -4.56 17.12 2.08
C GLY A 90 -3.19 16.58 1.70
N LEU A 91 -3.02 15.26 1.63
CA LEU A 91 -1.78 14.62 1.20
C LEU A 91 -1.43 14.97 -0.25
N ILE A 92 -2.40 14.91 -1.17
CA ILE A 92 -2.21 15.27 -2.58
C ILE A 92 -1.75 16.72 -2.70
N SER A 93 -2.44 17.63 -2.01
CA SER A 93 -2.11 19.06 -2.06
C SER A 93 -0.69 19.34 -1.55
N LYS A 94 -0.21 18.52 -0.60
CA LYS A 94 1.11 18.69 0.00
C LYS A 94 2.23 17.98 -0.77
N TYR A 95 1.98 16.79 -1.31
CA TYR A 95 3.05 15.90 -1.78
C TYR A 95 2.93 15.43 -3.23
N ALA A 96 1.81 15.65 -3.94
CA ALA A 96 1.63 15.13 -5.30
C ALA A 96 2.69 15.66 -6.28
N ALA A 97 3.15 16.90 -6.09
CA ALA A 97 4.21 17.49 -6.92
C ALA A 97 5.55 16.74 -6.80
N HIS A 98 5.81 16.11 -5.66
CA HIS A 98 7.06 15.39 -5.37
C HIS A 98 6.99 13.91 -5.80
N ALA A 99 5.79 13.36 -5.91
CA ALA A 99 5.54 11.94 -6.21
C ALA A 99 5.88 11.53 -7.65
N GLY A 100 6.20 12.48 -8.54
CA GLY A 100 6.72 12.21 -9.87
C GLY A 100 8.23 11.95 -9.92
N GLU A 101 8.95 12.28 -8.85
CA GLU A 101 10.38 12.06 -8.72
C GLU A 101 10.67 10.65 -8.17
N PRO A 102 11.91 10.14 -8.27
CA PRO A 102 12.31 8.92 -7.58
C PRO A 102 12.03 9.03 -6.08
N VAL A 103 11.44 7.98 -5.50
CA VAL A 103 11.12 7.89 -4.07
C VAL A 103 11.92 6.77 -3.45
N GLU A 104 12.67 7.07 -2.40
CA GLU A 104 13.22 6.04 -1.52
C GLU A 104 12.27 5.80 -0.35
N ALA A 105 12.00 4.55 -0.03
CA ALA A 105 11.15 4.15 1.09
C ALA A 105 11.93 3.29 2.08
N ALA A 106 11.77 3.59 3.37
CA ALA A 106 12.44 2.91 4.46
C ALA A 106 11.44 2.57 5.57
N VAL A 107 11.32 1.30 5.91
CA VAL A 107 10.47 0.84 7.02
C VAL A 107 11.21 1.03 8.33
N SER A 108 10.57 1.75 9.25
CA SER A 108 11.04 1.85 10.63
C SER A 108 10.81 0.54 11.36
N ASP A 109 11.68 0.20 12.31
CA ASP A 109 11.53 -1.00 13.13
C ASP A 109 10.14 -1.04 13.79
N PRO A 110 9.31 -2.07 13.53
CA PRO A 110 7.97 -2.15 14.09
C PRO A 110 8.07 -2.44 15.59
N VAL A 111 7.66 -1.47 16.41
CA VAL A 111 7.64 -1.60 17.88
C VAL A 111 6.38 -2.35 18.34
N VAL A 112 5.30 -2.29 17.55
CA VAL A 112 4.00 -2.88 17.87
C VAL A 112 3.57 -3.80 16.73
N PRO A 113 3.25 -5.08 16.99
CA PRO A 113 2.74 -5.99 15.97
C PRO A 113 1.51 -5.41 15.25
N GLY A 114 1.53 -5.45 13.93
CA GLY A 114 0.45 -4.94 13.10
C GLY A 114 0.44 -3.42 12.91
N LEU A 115 1.44 -2.70 13.41
CA LEU A 115 1.68 -1.29 13.07
C LEU A 115 3.07 -1.14 12.43
N ALA A 116 3.17 -0.28 11.43
CA ALA A 116 4.43 0.04 10.78
C ALA A 116 4.47 1.51 10.36
N ALA A 117 5.68 2.08 10.34
CA ALA A 117 5.91 3.41 9.81
C ALA A 117 6.91 3.34 8.66
N VAL A 118 6.60 4.00 7.54
CA VAL A 118 7.49 4.08 6.37
C VAL A 118 7.91 5.53 6.15
N GLU A 119 9.20 5.81 6.21
CA GLU A 119 9.75 7.09 5.78
C GLU A 119 9.94 7.06 4.26
N LEU A 120 9.30 8.01 3.58
CA LEU A 120 9.50 8.34 2.18
C LEU A 120 10.45 9.52 2.06
N ARG A 121 11.43 9.39 1.18
CA ARG A 121 12.32 10.46 0.74
C ARG A 121 12.14 10.67 -0.76
N PHE A 122 11.55 11.80 -1.14
CA PHE A 122 11.39 12.19 -2.53
C PHE A 122 12.71 12.72 -3.11
N GLY A 123 12.87 12.65 -4.43
CA GLY A 123 14.11 13.02 -5.12
C GLY A 123 14.54 14.48 -4.93
N ASP A 124 13.61 15.36 -4.57
CA ASP A 124 13.85 16.76 -4.25
C ASP A 124 14.21 17.02 -2.77
N GLY A 125 14.34 15.95 -1.99
CA GLY A 125 14.69 15.99 -0.57
C GLY A 125 13.50 16.15 0.36
N GLN A 126 12.26 16.31 -0.14
CA GLN A 126 11.08 16.27 0.71
C GLN A 126 10.92 14.92 1.40
N ARG A 127 10.31 14.95 2.58
CA ARG A 127 10.11 13.76 3.40
C ARG A 127 8.68 13.63 3.86
N GLN A 128 8.24 12.39 4.00
CA GLN A 128 6.94 12.05 4.51
C GLN A 128 7.03 10.74 5.30
N VAL A 129 6.33 10.68 6.43
CA VAL A 129 6.10 9.41 7.14
C VAL A 129 4.70 8.91 6.80
N LEU A 130 4.59 7.62 6.51
CA LEU A 130 3.32 6.90 6.34
C LEU A 130 3.13 5.97 7.53
N ASP A 131 2.01 6.10 8.22
CA ASP A 131 1.59 5.18 9.26
C ASP A 131 0.66 4.12 8.67
N LEU A 132 0.95 2.85 8.96
CA LEU A 132 0.28 1.68 8.39
C LEU A 132 -0.25 0.78 9.51
N VAL A 133 -1.43 0.23 9.28
CA VAL A 133 -2.10 -0.71 10.19
C VAL A 133 -2.48 -2.00 9.47
N ARG A 134 -2.28 -3.14 10.12
CA ARG A 134 -2.63 -4.48 9.61
C ARG A 134 -3.96 -4.94 10.20
N ASP A 135 -4.87 -5.36 9.33
CA ASP A 135 -6.11 -6.06 9.70
C ASP A 135 -6.37 -7.20 8.71
N ASN A 136 -6.74 -8.39 9.23
CA ASN A 136 -7.01 -9.59 8.43
C ASN A 136 -5.94 -9.89 7.36
N ASP A 137 -4.66 -9.84 7.77
CA ASP A 137 -3.49 -10.04 6.90
C ASP A 137 -3.31 -9.01 5.77
N VAL A 138 -3.98 -7.88 5.86
CA VAL A 138 -3.88 -6.77 4.91
C VAL A 138 -3.36 -5.52 5.60
N TRP A 139 -2.34 -4.90 5.03
CA TRP A 139 -1.88 -3.58 5.43
C TRP A 139 -2.73 -2.48 4.83
N TRP A 140 -3.00 -1.44 5.60
CA TRP A 140 -3.78 -0.28 5.21
C TRP A 140 -3.06 1.00 5.62
N LEU A 141 -3.29 2.08 4.85
CA LEU A 141 -2.84 3.40 5.27
C LEU A 141 -3.72 3.93 6.40
N GLU A 142 -3.10 4.44 7.47
CA GLU A 142 -3.81 5.26 8.45
C GLU A 142 -4.15 6.62 7.82
N LEU A 143 -5.41 6.78 7.41
CA LEU A 143 -5.82 7.94 6.63
C LEU A 143 -7.13 8.53 7.13
N GLY A 144 -7.08 9.75 7.64
CA GLY A 144 -8.25 10.42 8.21
C GLY A 144 -8.37 10.13 9.71
N ASN A 145 -9.60 9.94 10.20
CA ASN A 145 -9.86 9.76 11.62
C ASN A 145 -10.25 8.30 11.89
N GLY A 146 -9.48 7.62 12.73
CA GLY A 146 -9.72 6.26 13.14
C GLY A 146 -8.87 5.90 14.36
N ASP A 147 -9.07 4.67 14.84
CA ASP A 147 -8.28 4.06 15.88
C ASP A 147 -7.44 2.94 15.24
N PRO A 148 -6.09 2.99 15.30
CA PRO A 148 -5.24 1.96 14.70
C PRO A 148 -5.34 0.61 15.43
N VAL A 149 -5.89 0.55 16.64
CA VAL A 149 -6.05 -0.69 17.41
C VAL A 149 -7.48 -1.22 17.46
N LYS A 150 -8.41 -0.64 16.68
CA LYS A 150 -9.78 -1.14 16.50
C LYS A 150 -10.18 -1.19 15.03
N PRO A 151 -10.33 -2.38 14.41
CA PRO A 151 -11.03 -2.54 13.15
C PRO A 151 -12.55 -2.37 13.27
#